data_AF-A0A813IIR5-F1
#
_entry.id   AF-A0A813IIR5-F1
#
_cell.length_a   1.000
_cell.length_b   1.000
_cell.length_c   1.000
_cell.angle_alpha   90.00
_cell.angle_beta   90.00
_cell.angle_gamma   90.00
#
_symmetry.space_group_name_H-M   'P 1'
#
loop_
_entity.id
_entity.type
_entity.pdbx_description
1 polymer ?
#
loop_
_entity_poly.entity_id
_entity_poly.type
_entity_poly.pdbx_seq_one_letter_code
_entity_poly.pdbx_strand_id
1 'polypeptide(L)'
;AIPPRHPQGPEQPCSLPRGEIRSRSQRLLLQSLTQDQRKLREAEQMLRRTVAGLQAALGQEHPRCMHALSNLACCLADQNRLAEAEELHRQAVEGCRCSLGDEHPDTRTVTESLASFLSACGRPAEAALTVCLGAPSSPYRQR
;
A
#
# COMPACT_ATOMS: atom_id res chain seq x y z
N ALA A 1 -80.23 25.27 1.35
CA ALA A 1 -79.30 26.33 1.80
C ALA A 1 -77.94 25.68 2.04
N ILE A 2 -76.91 26.14 1.34
CA ILE A 2 -75.51 25.73 1.53
C ILE A 2 -74.88 26.67 2.58
N PRO A 3 -74.00 26.20 3.47
CA PRO A 3 -72.87 27.00 3.91
C PRO A 3 -71.55 26.45 3.30
N PRO A 4 -70.63 27.32 2.88
CA PRO A 4 -69.43 26.92 2.13
C PRO A 4 -68.21 26.81 3.06
N ARG A 5 -67.27 25.90 2.75
CA ARG A 5 -65.82 26.09 2.96
C ARG A 5 -65.00 25.23 1.98
N HIS A 6 -64.33 25.89 1.05
CA HIS A 6 -63.15 25.41 0.29
C HIS A 6 -61.94 25.25 1.24
N PRO A 7 -60.76 24.76 0.79
CA PRO A 7 -60.44 23.72 -0.21
C PRO A 7 -59.49 22.64 0.40
N GLN A 8 -59.57 21.37 0.01
CA GLN A 8 -58.50 20.40 0.29
C GLN A 8 -57.64 20.25 -0.96
N GLY A 9 -56.47 20.91 -0.93
CA GLY A 9 -55.39 20.72 -1.91
C GLY A 9 -54.68 19.37 -1.73
N PRO A 10 -53.75 19.02 -2.64
CA PRO A 10 -53.27 17.66 -2.81
C PRO A 10 -52.38 17.21 -1.64
N GLU A 11 -52.68 16.03 -1.12
CA GLU A 11 -51.84 15.30 -0.18
C GLU A 11 -50.49 15.00 -0.84
N GLN A 12 -49.44 15.72 -0.46
CA GLN A 12 -48.07 15.34 -0.79
C GLN A 12 -47.60 14.29 0.24
N PRO A 13 -47.23 13.06 -0.17
CA PRO A 13 -46.71 12.09 0.75
C PRO A 13 -45.24 12.38 1.08
N CYS A 14 -44.98 12.42 2.38
CA CYS A 14 -43.72 12.12 3.06
C CYS A 14 -42.46 12.92 2.68
N SER A 15 -42.20 13.91 3.54
CA SER A 15 -40.88 14.36 3.96
C SER A 15 -39.77 13.29 3.82
N LEU A 16 -38.91 13.47 2.82
CA LEU A 16 -37.60 12.84 2.76
C LEU A 16 -36.80 13.24 4.02
N PRO A 17 -36.07 12.30 4.66
CA PRO A 17 -35.35 12.61 5.89
C PRO A 17 -34.30 13.68 5.61
N ARG A 18 -34.38 14.80 6.34
CA ARG A 18 -33.32 15.81 6.46
C ARG A 18 -32.10 15.17 7.12
N GLY A 19 -31.28 14.48 6.33
CA GLY A 19 -30.07 13.82 6.82
C GLY A 19 -28.86 13.89 5.89
N GLU A 20 -29.02 14.36 4.65
CA GLU A 20 -27.92 14.29 3.67
C GLU A 20 -27.71 15.59 2.89
N ILE A 21 -27.41 16.67 3.59
CA ILE A 21 -26.51 17.65 2.99
C ILE A 21 -25.10 17.27 3.45
N ARG A 22 -24.58 16.16 2.91
CA ARG A 22 -23.13 15.93 2.91
C ARG A 22 -22.55 17.13 2.17
N SER A 23 -21.99 18.10 2.91
CA SER A 23 -21.50 19.37 2.37
C SER A 23 -20.77 19.13 1.04
N ARG A 24 -20.91 20.00 0.04
CA ARG A 24 -20.24 19.84 -1.27
C ARG A 24 -18.75 19.50 -1.08
N SER A 25 -18.11 20.12 -0.10
CA SER A 25 -16.76 19.83 0.39
C SER A 25 -16.58 18.37 0.86
N GLN A 26 -17.48 17.85 1.70
CA GLN A 26 -17.44 16.44 2.15
C GLN A 26 -17.68 15.44 1.01
N ARG A 27 -18.51 15.79 0.01
CA ARG A 27 -18.68 14.97 -1.21
C ARG A 27 -17.40 14.92 -2.03
N LEU A 28 -16.75 16.05 -2.25
CA LEU A 28 -15.49 16.14 -3.01
C LEU A 28 -14.34 15.40 -2.29
N LEU A 29 -14.25 15.52 -0.96
CA LEU A 29 -13.27 14.77 -0.17
C LEU A 29 -13.47 13.26 -0.30
N LEU A 30 -14.71 12.77 -0.19
CA LEU A 30 -15.01 11.35 -0.38
C LEU A 30 -14.68 10.89 -1.82
N GLN A 31 -15.00 11.71 -2.83
CA GLN A 31 -14.65 11.42 -4.22
C GLN A 31 -13.14 11.31 -4.43
N SER A 32 -12.34 12.22 -3.87
CA SER A 32 -10.88 12.15 -3.94
C SER A 32 -10.36 10.88 -3.29
N LEU A 33 -10.75 10.61 -2.04
CA LEU A 33 -10.28 9.43 -1.30
C LEU A 33 -10.63 8.12 -2.01
N THR A 34 -11.83 8.03 -2.58
CA THR A 34 -12.25 6.84 -3.34
C THR A 34 -11.53 6.69 -4.68
N GLN A 35 -11.23 7.80 -5.36
CA GLN A 35 -10.41 7.79 -6.56
C GLN A 35 -8.98 7.36 -6.26
N ASP A 36 -8.40 7.84 -5.16
CA ASP A 36 -7.03 7.50 -4.78
C ASP A 36 -6.91 6.03 -4.37
N GLN A 37 -7.89 5.52 -3.62
CA GLN A 37 -8.00 4.07 -3.33
C GLN A 37 -8.14 3.22 -4.60
N ARG A 38 -8.88 3.71 -5.60
CA ARG A 38 -9.01 3.00 -6.89
C ARG A 38 -7.68 2.96 -7.64
N LYS A 39 -6.95 4.09 -7.71
CA LYS A 39 -5.64 4.16 -8.37
C LYS A 39 -4.63 3.21 -7.70
N LEU A 40 -4.63 3.15 -6.36
CA LEU A 40 -3.75 2.24 -5.62
C LEU A 40 -4.03 0.76 -5.95
N ARG A 41 -5.30 0.37 -6.06
CA ARG A 41 -5.67 -1.01 -6.48
C ARG A 41 -5.27 -1.31 -7.92
N GLU A 42 -5.44 -0.36 -8.83
CA GLU A 42 -5.01 -0.49 -10.23
C GLU A 42 -3.47 -0.65 -10.32
N ALA A 43 -2.73 0.14 -9.52
CA ALA A 43 -1.28 0.04 -9.41
C ALA A 43 -0.83 -1.32 -8.83
N GLU A 44 -1.46 -1.82 -7.76
CA GLU A 44 -1.18 -3.15 -7.20
C GLU A 44 -1.36 -4.25 -8.26
N GLN A 45 -2.48 -4.21 -9.00
CA GLN A 45 -2.76 -5.21 -10.00
C GLN A 45 -1.75 -5.18 -11.15
N MET A 46 -1.33 -3.99 -11.57
CA MET A 46 -0.27 -3.82 -12.57
C MET A 46 1.06 -4.39 -12.07
N LEU A 47 1.47 -4.03 -10.86
CA LEU A 47 2.73 -4.50 -10.25
C LEU A 47 2.75 -6.02 -10.08
N ARG A 48 1.64 -6.65 -9.66
CA ARG A 48 1.54 -8.13 -9.59
C ARG A 48 1.75 -8.79 -10.95
N ARG A 49 1.16 -8.22 -12.01
CA ARG A 49 1.39 -8.72 -13.39
C ARG A 49 2.83 -8.52 -13.84
N THR A 50 3.43 -7.39 -13.50
CA THR A 50 4.84 -7.10 -13.80
C THR A 50 5.76 -8.07 -13.09
N VAL A 51 5.54 -8.33 -11.79
CA VAL A 51 6.32 -9.33 -11.02
C VAL A 51 6.19 -10.71 -11.68
N ALA A 52 4.97 -11.17 -11.96
CA ALA A 52 4.76 -12.48 -12.59
C ALA A 52 5.44 -12.59 -13.97
N GLY A 53 5.37 -11.52 -14.79
CA GLY A 53 6.04 -11.47 -16.09
C GLY A 53 7.57 -11.48 -15.97
N LEU A 54 8.12 -10.74 -15.00
CA LEU A 54 9.56 -10.73 -14.73
C LEU A 54 10.04 -12.09 -14.20
N GLN A 55 9.29 -12.73 -13.30
CA GLN A 55 9.60 -14.07 -12.80
C GLN A 55 9.62 -15.10 -13.92
N ALA A 56 8.66 -15.04 -14.85
CA ALA A 56 8.60 -15.95 -15.99
C ALA A 56 9.74 -15.72 -17.00
N ALA A 57 10.15 -14.46 -17.20
CA ALA A 57 11.17 -14.11 -18.20
C ALA A 57 12.62 -14.23 -17.70
N LEU A 58 12.86 -13.88 -16.43
CA LEU A 58 14.21 -13.71 -15.86
C LEU A 58 14.49 -14.68 -14.70
N GLY A 59 13.48 -15.40 -14.23
CA GLY A 59 13.56 -16.21 -13.01
C GLY A 59 13.20 -15.41 -11.76
N GLN A 60 12.82 -16.13 -10.70
CA GLN A 60 12.43 -15.53 -9.42
C GLN A 60 13.57 -14.77 -8.76
N GLU A 61 14.80 -15.25 -8.91
CA GLU A 61 16.01 -14.74 -8.26
C GLU A 61 16.59 -13.45 -8.89
N HIS A 62 16.05 -12.99 -10.02
CA HIS A 62 16.61 -11.85 -10.72
C HIS A 62 16.40 -10.54 -9.93
N PRO A 63 17.41 -9.64 -9.78
CA PRO A 63 17.30 -8.38 -9.03
C PRO A 63 16.10 -7.52 -9.45
N ARG A 64 15.84 -7.46 -10.76
CA ARG A 64 14.68 -6.76 -11.32
C ARG A 64 13.33 -7.27 -10.78
N CYS A 65 13.22 -8.56 -10.49
CA CYS A 65 12.04 -9.13 -9.84
C CYS A 65 11.94 -8.67 -8.38
N MET A 66 13.07 -8.65 -7.65
CA MET A 66 13.13 -8.19 -6.26
C MET A 66 12.76 -6.71 -6.11
N HIS A 67 13.24 -5.85 -7.02
CA HIS A 67 12.80 -4.46 -7.08
C HIS A 67 11.30 -4.33 -7.35
N ALA A 68 10.75 -5.15 -8.24
CA ALA A 68 9.31 -5.14 -8.51
C ALA A 68 8.48 -5.60 -7.30
N LEU A 69 8.96 -6.58 -6.53
CA LEU A 69 8.37 -7.00 -5.26
C LEU A 69 8.42 -5.89 -4.21
N SER A 70 9.57 -5.19 -4.08
CA SER A 70 9.71 -4.04 -3.18
C SER A 70 8.72 -2.92 -3.53
N ASN A 71 8.52 -2.63 -4.82
CA ASN A 71 7.54 -1.64 -5.25
C ASN A 71 6.09 -2.08 -4.95
N LEU A 72 5.79 -3.37 -5.12
CA LEU A 72 4.50 -3.94 -4.74
C LEU A 72 4.25 -3.80 -3.24
N ALA A 73 5.28 -4.03 -2.42
CA ALA A 73 5.21 -3.84 -0.97
C ALA A 73 4.89 -2.38 -0.60
N CYS A 74 5.53 -1.39 -1.24
CA CYS A 74 5.21 0.02 -1.03
C CYS A 74 3.73 0.34 -1.37
N CYS A 75 3.22 -0.16 -2.50
CA CYS A 75 1.81 0.03 -2.86
C CYS A 75 0.83 -0.63 -1.87
N LEU A 76 1.23 -1.72 -1.21
CA LEU A 76 0.44 -2.36 -0.15
C LEU A 76 0.50 -1.57 1.15
N ALA A 77 1.65 -0.98 1.47
CA ALA A 77 1.81 -0.07 2.60
C ALA A 77 0.87 1.14 2.48
N ASP A 78 0.78 1.75 1.29
CA ASP A 78 -0.15 2.85 1.00
C ASP A 78 -1.62 2.46 1.14
N GLN A 79 -1.93 1.16 1.05
CA GLN A 79 -3.26 0.60 1.28
C GLN A 79 -3.49 0.19 2.75
N ASN A 80 -2.60 0.57 3.68
CA ASN A 80 -2.60 0.13 5.08
C ASN A 80 -2.44 -1.40 5.28
N ARG A 81 -1.95 -2.13 4.27
CA ARG A 81 -1.69 -3.58 4.36
C ARG A 81 -0.24 -3.84 4.77
N LEU A 82 0.13 -3.33 5.93
CA LEU A 82 1.52 -3.32 6.42
C LEU A 82 2.12 -4.73 6.59
N ALA A 83 1.34 -5.70 7.08
CA ALA A 83 1.82 -7.06 7.27
C ALA A 83 2.21 -7.74 5.95
N GLU A 84 1.40 -7.55 4.90
CA GLU A 84 1.70 -8.10 3.57
C GLU A 84 2.87 -7.36 2.90
N ALA A 85 2.99 -6.05 3.12
CA ALA A 85 4.11 -5.26 2.66
C ALA A 85 5.44 -5.71 3.30
N GLU A 86 5.46 -5.97 4.61
CA GLU A 86 6.66 -6.44 5.32
C GLU A 86 7.13 -7.78 4.77
N GLU A 87 6.21 -8.73 4.57
CA GLU A 87 6.54 -10.05 4.03
C GLU A 87 7.15 -9.95 2.63
N LEU A 88 6.57 -9.12 1.75
CA LEU A 88 7.11 -8.92 0.40
C LEU A 88 8.47 -8.23 0.40
N HIS A 89 8.70 -7.26 1.28
CA HIS A 89 10.02 -6.64 1.43
C HIS A 89 11.06 -7.65 1.92
N ARG A 90 10.72 -8.52 2.88
CA ARG A 90 11.64 -9.57 3.35
C ARG A 90 11.96 -10.58 2.26
N GLN A 91 10.96 -11.01 1.50
CA GLN A 91 11.17 -11.87 0.33
C GLN A 91 12.08 -11.21 -0.71
N ALA A 92 11.92 -9.90 -0.93
CA ALA A 92 12.75 -9.14 -1.84
C ALA A 92 14.23 -9.09 -1.38
N VAL A 93 14.47 -8.88 -0.09
CA VAL A 93 15.82 -8.86 0.49
C VAL A 93 16.48 -10.23 0.40
N GLU A 94 15.77 -11.30 0.81
CA GLU A 94 16.32 -12.66 0.79
C GLU A 94 16.63 -13.12 -0.64
N GLY A 95 15.74 -12.82 -1.60
CA GLY A 95 15.98 -13.16 -3.00
C GLY A 95 17.19 -12.42 -3.59
N CYS A 96 17.36 -11.13 -3.29
CA CYS A 96 18.57 -10.40 -3.70
C CYS A 96 19.83 -10.97 -3.05
N ARG A 97 19.75 -11.31 -1.75
CA ARG A 97 20.88 -11.87 -0.99
C ARG A 97 21.33 -13.22 -1.53
N CYS A 98 20.40 -14.13 -1.82
CA CYS A 98 20.72 -15.44 -2.40
C CYS A 98 21.37 -15.33 -3.79
N SER A 99 20.90 -14.40 -4.62
CA SER A 99 21.36 -14.27 -6.01
C SER A 99 22.65 -13.48 -6.18
N LEU A 100 22.82 -12.40 -5.40
CA LEU A 100 23.87 -11.40 -5.61
C LEU A 100 24.82 -11.27 -4.42
N GLY A 101 24.44 -11.82 -3.26
CA GLY A 101 25.16 -11.66 -2.01
C GLY A 101 24.78 -10.37 -1.26
N ASP A 102 25.23 -10.28 -0.01
CA ASP A 102 24.94 -9.17 0.91
C ASP A 102 25.57 -7.84 0.48
N GLU A 103 26.77 -7.87 -0.12
CA GLU A 103 27.54 -6.68 -0.45
C GLU A 103 27.06 -5.98 -1.75
N HIS A 104 26.17 -6.61 -2.51
CA HIS A 104 25.75 -6.10 -3.81
C HIS A 104 24.91 -4.81 -3.65
N PRO A 105 25.12 -3.78 -4.49
CA PRO A 105 24.36 -2.52 -4.42
C PRO A 105 22.84 -2.72 -4.50
N ASP A 106 22.37 -3.68 -5.30
CA ASP A 106 20.94 -4.00 -5.39
C ASP A 106 20.39 -4.57 -4.06
N THR A 107 21.13 -5.48 -3.42
CA THR A 107 20.76 -6.04 -2.10
C THR A 107 20.68 -4.94 -1.04
N ARG A 108 21.65 -4.01 -1.05
CA ARG A 108 21.64 -2.84 -0.16
C ARG A 108 20.43 -1.95 -0.42
N THR A 109 20.13 -1.66 -1.69
CA THR A 109 18.98 -0.82 -2.08
C THR A 109 17.64 -1.42 -1.61
N VAL A 110 17.47 -2.74 -1.76
CA VAL A 110 16.25 -3.43 -1.32
C VAL A 110 16.16 -3.50 0.21
N THR A 111 17.29 -3.72 0.89
CA THR A 111 17.39 -3.69 2.36
C THR A 111 17.07 -2.31 2.95
N GLU A 112 17.57 -1.25 2.33
CA GLU A 112 17.27 0.14 2.69
C GLU A 112 15.78 0.48 2.49
N SER A 113 15.15 -0.09 1.46
CA SER A 113 13.71 0.04 1.23
C SER A 113 12.90 -0.59 2.38
N LEU A 114 13.27 -1.79 2.82
CA LEU A 114 12.66 -2.46 3.98
C LEU A 114 12.88 -1.65 5.27
N ALA A 115 14.09 -1.13 5.50
CA ALA A 115 14.39 -0.32 6.68
C ALA A 115 13.55 0.97 6.71
N SER A 116 13.40 1.63 5.56
CA SER A 116 12.55 2.82 5.42
C SER A 116 11.09 2.49 5.73
N PHE A 117 10.58 1.36 5.24
CA PHE A 117 9.24 0.86 5.56
C PHE A 117 9.05 0.58 7.06
N LEU A 118 10.00 -0.11 7.70
CA LEU A 118 9.95 -0.41 9.14
C LEU A 118 10.00 0.87 9.98
N SER A 119 10.79 1.86 9.57
CA SER A 119 10.83 3.17 10.22
C SER A 119 9.47 3.89 10.09
N ALA A 120 8.84 3.83 8.91
CA ALA A 120 7.50 4.39 8.70
C ALA A 120 6.42 3.68 9.53
N CYS A 121 6.61 2.38 9.81
CA CYS A 121 5.73 1.60 10.69
C CYS A 121 5.98 1.85 12.19
N GLY A 122 6.88 2.76 12.56
CA GLY A 122 7.20 3.07 13.96
C GLY A 122 8.11 2.05 14.64
N ARG A 123 8.86 1.24 13.88
CA ARG A 123 9.85 0.26 14.37
C ARG A 123 11.28 0.66 13.97
N PRO A 124 11.80 1.82 14.41
CA PRO A 124 13.11 2.32 13.99
C PRO A 124 14.28 1.47 14.49
N ALA A 125 14.13 0.78 15.64
CA ALA A 125 15.14 -0.13 16.16
C ALA A 125 15.36 -1.32 15.21
N GLU A 126 14.29 -1.87 14.66
CA GLU A 126 14.36 -2.98 13.71
C GLU A 126 14.83 -2.52 12.33
N ALA A 127 14.45 -1.31 11.90
CA ALA A 127 15.02 -0.67 10.72
C ALA A 127 16.55 -0.54 10.81
N ALA A 128 17.06 -0.02 11.92
CA ALA A 128 18.49 0.11 12.16
C ALA A 128 19.21 -1.26 12.17
N LEU A 129 18.59 -2.28 12.80
CA LEU A 129 19.13 -3.64 12.77
C LEU A 129 19.17 -4.21 11.35
N THR A 130 18.13 -3.96 10.55
CA THR A 130 18.03 -4.45 9.17
C THR A 130 19.15 -3.88 8.29
N VAL A 131 19.46 -2.59 8.43
CA VAL A 131 20.59 -1.94 7.74
C VAL A 131 21.94 -2.46 8.24
N CYS A 132 22.07 -2.64 9.56
CA CYS A 132 23.32 -3.11 10.16
C CYS A 132 23.62 -4.60 9.90
N LEU A 133 22.60 -5.44 9.70
CA LEU A 133 22.76 -6.86 9.36
C LEU A 133 23.05 -7.10 7.86
N GLY A 134 22.71 -6.13 7.00
CA GLY A 134 23.18 -6.05 5.61
C GLY A 134 24.54 -5.33 5.44
N ALA A 135 25.12 -4.82 6.54
CA ALA A 135 26.50 -4.37 6.59
C ALA A 135 27.39 -5.53 7.05
N PRO A 136 28.66 -5.62 6.62
CA PRO A 136 29.51 -6.75 6.94
C PRO A 136 29.48 -7.01 8.43
N SER A 137 29.14 -8.25 8.78
CA SER A 137 29.44 -8.80 10.08
C SER A 137 30.90 -8.47 10.35
N SER A 138 31.14 -7.49 11.22
CA SER A 138 32.47 -7.25 11.73
C SER A 138 33.02 -8.61 12.18
N PRO A 139 34.23 -9.02 11.76
CA PRO A 139 34.76 -10.36 12.02
C PRO A 139 35.00 -10.67 13.51
N TYR A 140 34.53 -9.82 14.42
CA TYR A 140 34.66 -9.93 15.86
C TYR A 140 33.40 -10.42 16.59
N ARG A 141 32.45 -11.05 15.90
CA ARG A 141 31.28 -11.67 16.55
C ARG A 141 31.21 -13.19 16.36
N GLN A 142 32.28 -13.87 16.71
CA GLN A 142 32.20 -15.25 17.17
C GLN A 142 32.91 -15.35 18.52
N ARG A 143 32.17 -15.87 19.50
CA ARG A 143 32.68 -16.31 20.79
C ARG A 143 32.38 -17.79 20.88
#